data_AF-A0A841GQ90-F1
#
_entry.id   AF-A0A841GQ90-F1
#
_cell.length_a   1.000
_cell.length_b   1.000
_cell.length_c   1.000
_cell.angle_alpha   90.00
_cell.angle_beta   90.00
_cell.angle_gamma   90.00
#
_symmetry.space_group_name_H-M   'P 1'
#
loop_
_entity.id
_entity.type
_entity.pdbx_description
1 polymer ?
#
loop_
_entity_poly.entity_id
_entity_poly.type
_entity_poly.pdbx_seq_one_letter_code
_entity_poly.pdbx_strand_id
1 'polypeptide(L)'
;MSRSSVYCRRFAQGIVLAATLAISSCRSAYVAADTAYQRAQDPVRLAAADSLRALVREYHQRSGGHLPFEERADSGPFMIVIGRSEAHEDEMARTPALRRGARWGNSGELEAELSRVLERSVSLPREPQRVATFAPNVYLYFIAGREYCVVVHLFEPSSLSVPYPFGDATFHSHAICEQAPEPGNSAS
;
A
#
# COMPACT_ATOMS: atom_id res chain seq x y z
N MET A 1 -40.27 34.95 38.97
CA MET A 1 -39.25 34.29 38.11
C MET A 1 -38.77 35.30 37.08
N SER A 2 -37.47 35.64 37.12
CA SER A 2 -36.88 36.71 36.31
C SER A 2 -36.72 36.28 34.85
N ARG A 3 -37.35 37.02 33.93
CA ARG A 3 -37.29 36.77 32.47
C ARG A 3 -35.85 36.74 31.95
N SER A 4 -34.92 37.45 32.58
CA SER A 4 -33.49 37.51 32.20
C SER A 4 -32.77 36.15 32.28
N SER A 5 -33.18 35.24 33.17
CA SER A 5 -32.57 33.91 33.28
C SER A 5 -32.94 32.96 32.13
N VAL A 6 -34.10 33.19 31.48
CA VAL A 6 -34.61 32.35 30.39
C VAL A 6 -33.92 32.68 29.07
N TYR A 7 -33.64 33.96 28.82
CA TYR A 7 -32.92 34.40 27.61
C TYR A 7 -31.46 33.93 27.60
N CYS A 8 -30.77 33.96 28.74
CA CYS A 8 -29.37 33.54 28.82
C CYS A 8 -29.19 32.03 28.55
N ARG A 9 -30.10 31.17 29.05
CA ARG A 9 -30.09 29.72 28.76
C ARG A 9 -30.38 29.41 27.28
N ARG A 10 -31.35 30.12 26.67
CA ARG A 10 -31.71 29.91 25.25
C ARG A 10 -30.60 30.35 24.30
N PHE A 11 -29.89 31.44 24.61
CA PHE A 11 -28.76 31.91 23.81
C PHE A 11 -27.57 30.95 23.87
N ALA A 12 -27.20 30.47 25.06
CA ALA A 12 -26.14 29.47 25.22
C ALA A 12 -26.46 28.14 24.50
N GLN A 13 -27.72 27.68 24.56
CA GLN A 13 -28.17 26.48 23.82
C GLN A 13 -28.09 26.66 22.29
N GLY A 14 -28.41 27.84 21.77
CA GLY A 14 -28.29 28.14 20.34
C GLY A 14 -26.85 28.10 19.83
N ILE A 15 -25.89 28.63 20.60
CA ILE A 15 -24.47 28.62 20.24
C ILE A 15 -23.92 27.19 20.23
N VAL A 16 -24.22 26.38 21.26
CA VAL A 16 -23.77 24.99 21.32
C VAL A 16 -24.32 24.16 20.14
N LEU A 17 -25.59 24.35 19.79
CA LEU A 17 -26.20 23.66 18.65
C LEU A 17 -25.54 24.07 17.33
N ALA A 18 -25.33 25.36 17.11
CA ALA A 18 -24.67 25.88 15.89
C ALA A 18 -23.22 25.38 15.77
N ALA A 19 -22.45 25.38 16.87
CA ALA A 19 -21.09 24.84 16.89
C ALA A 19 -21.07 23.33 16.61
N THR A 20 -22.00 22.56 17.17
CA THR A 20 -22.10 21.11 16.95
C THR A 20 -22.43 20.79 15.50
N LEU A 21 -23.36 21.54 14.89
CA LEU A 21 -23.71 21.39 13.47
C LEU A 21 -22.54 21.76 12.55
N ALA A 22 -21.80 22.84 12.85
CA ALA A 22 -20.63 23.25 12.09
C ALA A 22 -19.47 22.22 12.18
N ILE A 23 -19.20 21.68 13.39
CA ILE A 23 -18.18 20.63 13.57
C ILE A 23 -18.59 19.35 12.81
N SER A 24 -19.87 18.96 12.90
CA SER A 24 -20.39 17.79 12.22
C SER A 24 -20.30 17.92 10.70
N SER A 25 -20.66 19.09 10.14
CA SER A 25 -20.63 19.31 8.69
C SER A 25 -19.19 19.34 8.15
N CYS A 26 -18.25 19.94 8.89
CA CYS A 26 -16.82 19.89 8.55
C CYS A 26 -16.29 18.45 8.55
N ARG A 27 -16.65 17.63 9.54
CA ARG A 27 -16.25 16.22 9.61
C ARG A 27 -16.80 15.43 8.42
N SER A 28 -18.09 15.59 8.10
CA SER A 28 -18.71 14.91 6.96
C SER A 28 -18.06 15.32 5.63
N ALA A 29 -17.78 16.60 5.43
CA ALA A 29 -17.11 17.09 4.23
C ALA A 29 -15.68 16.52 4.10
N TYR A 30 -14.93 16.47 5.21
CA TYR A 30 -13.58 15.89 5.23
C TYR A 30 -13.61 14.39 4.90
N VAL A 31 -14.51 13.62 5.51
CA VAL A 31 -14.65 12.17 5.24
C VAL A 31 -15.05 11.92 3.79
N ALA A 32 -15.94 12.73 3.23
CA ALA A 32 -16.36 12.61 1.83
C ALA A 32 -15.19 12.90 0.86
N ALA A 33 -14.40 13.95 1.15
CA ALA A 33 -13.23 14.30 0.35
C ALA A 33 -12.15 13.22 0.42
N ASP A 34 -11.86 12.68 1.61
CA ASP A 34 -10.87 11.62 1.76
C ASP A 34 -11.33 10.33 1.07
N THR A 35 -12.59 9.92 1.26
CA THR A 35 -13.17 8.77 0.54
C THR A 35 -13.04 8.91 -0.98
N ALA A 36 -13.37 10.08 -1.54
CA ALA A 36 -13.26 10.33 -2.97
C ALA A 36 -11.80 10.28 -3.44
N TYR A 37 -10.88 10.83 -2.65
CA TYR A 37 -9.45 10.77 -2.93
C TYR A 37 -8.92 9.33 -2.91
N GLN A 38 -9.28 8.54 -1.89
CA GLN A 38 -8.88 7.14 -1.76
C GLN A 38 -9.33 6.29 -2.96
N ARG A 39 -10.61 6.44 -3.37
CA ARG A 39 -11.15 5.79 -4.58
C ARG A 39 -10.37 6.17 -5.83
N ALA A 40 -10.02 7.45 -5.98
CA ALA A 40 -9.26 7.93 -7.12
C ALA A 40 -7.81 7.41 -7.15
N GLN A 41 -7.26 6.94 -6.03
CA GLN A 41 -5.92 6.35 -5.99
C GLN A 41 -5.91 4.87 -6.39
N ASP A 42 -7.01 4.12 -6.28
CA ASP A 42 -7.01 2.69 -6.62
C ASP A 42 -6.51 2.39 -8.05
N PRO A 43 -6.93 3.12 -9.11
CA PRO A 43 -6.35 2.95 -10.44
C PRO A 43 -4.84 3.23 -10.52
N VAL A 44 -4.34 4.20 -9.73
CA VAL A 44 -2.91 4.54 -9.66
C VAL A 44 -2.12 3.40 -9.03
N ARG A 45 -2.65 2.80 -7.96
CA ARG A 45 -2.04 1.66 -7.28
C ARG A 45 -2.00 0.42 -8.16
N LEU A 46 -3.07 0.16 -8.92
CA LEU A 46 -3.09 -0.92 -9.90
C LEU A 46 -2.03 -0.71 -10.99
N ALA A 47 -1.93 0.51 -11.53
CA ALA A 47 -0.88 0.84 -12.51
C ALA A 47 0.54 0.72 -11.92
N ALA A 48 0.72 1.04 -10.64
CA ALA A 48 1.98 0.81 -9.93
C ALA A 48 2.31 -0.69 -9.81
N ALA A 49 1.32 -1.54 -9.52
CA ALA A 49 1.49 -2.99 -9.47
C ALA A 49 1.95 -3.55 -10.82
N ASP A 50 1.31 -3.11 -11.92
CA ASP A 50 1.70 -3.49 -13.28
C ASP A 50 3.12 -3.02 -13.63
N SER A 51 3.49 -1.81 -13.21
CA SER A 51 4.84 -1.25 -13.44
C SER A 51 5.91 -2.05 -12.70
N LEU A 52 5.67 -2.41 -11.43
CA LEU A 52 6.56 -3.26 -10.64
C LEU A 52 6.73 -4.64 -11.27
N ARG A 53 5.63 -5.26 -11.70
CA ARG A 53 5.64 -6.55 -12.42
C ARG A 53 6.46 -6.48 -13.70
N ALA A 54 6.32 -5.41 -14.48
CA ALA A 54 7.10 -5.21 -15.70
C ALA A 54 8.60 -5.13 -15.40
N LEU A 55 9.01 -4.41 -14.34
CA LEU A 55 10.40 -4.34 -13.91
C LEU A 55 10.95 -5.71 -13.48
N VAL A 56 10.18 -6.49 -12.74
CA VAL A 56 10.59 -7.85 -12.31
C VAL A 56 10.74 -8.78 -13.52
N ARG A 57 9.83 -8.72 -14.49
CA ARG A 57 9.94 -9.49 -15.73
C ARG A 57 11.16 -9.10 -16.56
N GLU A 58 11.43 -7.79 -16.70
CA GLU A 58 12.63 -7.30 -17.39
C GLU A 58 13.90 -7.78 -16.67
N TYR A 59 13.92 -7.71 -15.34
CA TYR A 59 15.02 -8.22 -14.52
C TYR A 59 15.25 -9.71 -14.77
N HIS A 60 14.18 -10.51 -14.79
CA HIS A 60 14.26 -11.94 -15.04
C HIS A 60 14.88 -12.26 -16.41
N GLN A 61 14.49 -11.51 -17.44
CA GLN A 61 15.06 -11.65 -18.78
C GLN A 61 16.54 -11.25 -18.82
N ARG A 62 16.93 -10.18 -18.12
CA ARG A 62 18.31 -9.66 -18.11
C ARG A 62 19.27 -10.46 -17.25
N SER A 63 18.79 -11.04 -16.16
CA SER A 63 19.60 -11.82 -15.21
C SER A 63 19.85 -13.27 -15.66
N GLY A 64 19.34 -13.68 -16.83
CA GLY A 64 19.45 -15.07 -17.29
C GLY A 64 18.49 -16.03 -16.60
N GLY A 65 17.35 -15.54 -16.12
CA GLY A 65 16.29 -16.37 -15.55
C GLY A 65 16.17 -16.35 -14.03
N HIS A 66 16.80 -15.37 -13.36
CA HIS A 66 16.73 -15.19 -11.91
C HIS A 66 15.68 -14.15 -11.50
N LEU A 67 15.12 -14.26 -10.30
CA LEU A 67 14.27 -13.20 -9.73
C LEU A 67 15.08 -12.29 -8.80
N PRO A 68 14.66 -11.03 -8.58
CA PRO A 68 15.28 -10.18 -7.56
C PRO A 68 15.23 -10.84 -6.19
N PHE A 69 16.40 -11.02 -5.56
CA PHE A 69 16.54 -11.67 -4.25
C PHE A 69 16.08 -13.13 -4.16
N GLU A 70 16.08 -13.87 -5.29
CA GLU A 70 15.75 -15.31 -5.32
C GLU A 70 16.58 -16.10 -4.29
N GLU A 71 17.86 -15.80 -4.17
CA GLU A 71 18.78 -16.46 -3.23
C GLU A 71 18.42 -16.21 -1.75
N ARG A 72 17.78 -15.07 -1.45
CA ARG A 72 17.31 -14.79 -0.09
C ARG A 72 16.04 -15.57 0.23
N ALA A 73 15.28 -15.93 -0.80
CA ALA A 73 14.04 -16.69 -0.71
C ALA A 73 14.26 -18.21 -0.54
N ASP A 74 15.48 -18.72 -0.73
CA ASP A 74 15.83 -20.14 -0.57
C ASP A 74 15.56 -20.65 0.86
N SER A 75 15.75 -19.78 1.85
CA SER A 75 15.55 -20.10 3.27
C SER A 75 14.10 -19.90 3.76
N GLY A 76 13.19 -19.52 2.87
CA GLY A 76 11.82 -19.11 3.18
C GLY A 76 11.48 -17.76 2.54
N PRO A 77 10.21 -17.33 2.63
CA PRO A 77 9.74 -16.15 1.91
C PRO A 77 10.51 -14.87 2.28
N PHE A 78 10.76 -14.05 1.27
CA PHE A 78 11.40 -12.74 1.40
C PHE A 78 10.46 -11.66 0.85
N MET A 79 10.36 -10.53 1.55
CA MET A 79 9.46 -9.44 1.25
C MET A 79 10.21 -8.12 1.15
N ILE A 80 10.00 -7.35 0.09
CA ILE A 80 10.40 -5.95 0.03
C ILE A 80 9.18 -5.09 0.31
N VAL A 81 9.31 -4.18 1.28
CA VAL A 81 8.32 -3.15 1.54
C VAL A 81 8.69 -1.89 0.77
N ILE A 82 7.74 -1.36 -0.01
CA ILE A 82 7.92 -0.18 -0.86
C ILE A 82 7.02 0.93 -0.33
N GLY A 83 7.59 1.81 0.49
CA GLY A 83 6.90 2.91 1.14
C GLY A 83 7.42 4.27 0.69
N ARG A 84 7.17 5.31 1.48
CA ARG A 84 7.64 6.68 1.21
C ARG A 84 9.07 6.96 1.71
N SER A 85 9.59 6.10 2.58
CA SER A 85 10.88 6.25 3.25
C SER A 85 11.24 4.95 3.96
N GLU A 86 12.53 4.65 4.13
CA GLU A 86 13.03 3.46 4.83
C GLU A 86 12.43 3.31 6.24
N ALA A 87 12.40 4.37 7.06
CA ALA A 87 11.81 4.31 8.40
C ALA A 87 10.32 3.88 8.41
N HIS A 88 9.56 4.25 7.37
CA HIS A 88 8.16 3.84 7.22
C HIS A 88 8.06 2.41 6.71
N GLU A 89 9.00 1.97 5.89
CA GLU A 89 9.09 0.58 5.41
C GLU A 89 9.41 -0.36 6.57
N ASP A 90 10.34 0.02 7.45
CA ASP A 90 10.68 -0.70 8.67
C ASP A 90 9.50 -0.84 9.63
N GLU A 91 8.72 0.23 9.80
CA GLU A 91 7.49 0.23 10.60
C GLU A 91 6.48 -0.76 10.03
N MET A 92 6.22 -0.68 8.71
CA MET A 92 5.25 -1.54 8.03
C MET A 92 5.70 -3.01 7.98
N ALA A 93 6.98 -3.28 7.80
CA ALA A 93 7.55 -4.63 7.81
C ALA A 93 7.40 -5.34 9.15
N ARG A 94 7.28 -4.58 10.25
CA ARG A 94 7.02 -5.13 11.60
C ARG A 94 5.54 -5.44 11.84
N THR A 95 4.65 -4.98 10.97
CA THR A 95 3.21 -5.22 11.12
C THR A 95 2.88 -6.68 10.82
N PRO A 96 2.31 -7.44 11.78
CA PRO A 96 2.05 -8.88 11.60
C PRO A 96 1.20 -9.22 10.39
N ALA A 97 0.22 -8.36 10.07
CA ALA A 97 -0.68 -8.53 8.92
C ALA A 97 0.06 -8.51 7.56
N LEU A 98 1.18 -7.78 7.47
CA LEU A 98 1.99 -7.67 6.25
C LEU A 98 3.10 -8.72 6.21
N ARG A 99 3.81 -8.91 7.33
CA ARG A 99 5.03 -9.72 7.36
C ARG A 99 4.79 -11.19 7.01
N ARG A 100 3.68 -11.79 7.45
CA ARG A 100 3.32 -13.20 7.18
C ARG A 100 4.48 -14.21 7.34
N GLY A 101 5.34 -14.00 8.33
CA GLY A 101 6.50 -14.85 8.59
C GLY A 101 7.70 -14.65 7.64
N ALA A 102 7.62 -13.76 6.66
CA ALA A 102 8.71 -13.45 5.76
C ALA A 102 9.84 -12.69 6.46
N ARG A 103 11.05 -12.93 5.96
CA ARG A 103 12.16 -11.99 6.08
C ARG A 103 11.87 -10.77 5.20
N TRP A 104 12.51 -9.63 5.49
CA TRP A 104 12.24 -8.44 4.71
C TRP A 104 13.48 -7.61 4.39
N GLY A 105 13.35 -6.77 3.38
CA GLY A 105 14.26 -5.69 3.00
C GLY A 105 13.47 -4.46 2.56
N ASN A 106 14.18 -3.38 2.26
CA ASN A 106 13.57 -2.10 1.92
C ASN A 106 13.59 -1.84 0.40
N SER A 107 12.86 -0.81 0.00
CA SER A 107 12.74 -0.40 -1.39
C SER A 107 14.04 0.06 -2.04
N GLY A 108 14.96 0.64 -1.27
CA GLY A 108 16.26 1.10 -1.76
C GLY A 108 17.14 -0.07 -2.17
N GLU A 109 17.07 -1.19 -1.43
CA GLU A 109 17.74 -2.43 -1.83
C GLU A 109 17.21 -2.93 -3.19
N LEU A 110 15.89 -2.94 -3.38
CA LEU A 110 15.28 -3.37 -4.65
C LEU A 110 15.61 -2.40 -5.80
N GLU A 111 15.58 -1.09 -5.57
CA GLU A 111 16.00 -0.08 -6.57
C GLU A 111 17.46 -0.28 -6.98
N ALA A 112 18.35 -0.52 -6.03
CA ALA A 112 19.76 -0.77 -6.29
C ALA A 112 19.96 -2.07 -7.09
N GLU A 113 19.28 -3.15 -6.71
CA GLU A 113 19.39 -4.44 -7.37
C GLU A 113 18.83 -4.42 -8.81
N LEU A 114 17.65 -3.82 -8.99
CA LEU A 114 17.08 -3.61 -10.32
C LEU A 114 17.98 -2.72 -11.16
N SER A 115 18.50 -1.60 -10.62
CA SER A 115 19.34 -0.69 -11.39
C SER A 115 20.65 -1.33 -11.84
N ARG A 116 21.22 -2.20 -10.99
CA ARG A 116 22.44 -2.95 -11.28
C ARG A 116 22.26 -3.92 -12.45
N VAL A 117 21.19 -4.72 -12.43
CA VAL A 117 20.94 -5.76 -13.45
C VAL A 117 20.35 -5.18 -14.74
N LEU A 118 19.52 -4.14 -14.63
CA LEU A 118 18.92 -3.47 -15.78
C LEU A 118 19.84 -2.41 -16.42
N GLU A 119 21.01 -2.16 -15.84
CA GLU A 119 22.01 -1.21 -16.32
C GLU A 119 21.45 0.22 -16.54
N ARG A 120 20.47 0.61 -15.73
CA ARG A 120 19.82 1.93 -15.79
C ARG A 120 19.34 2.35 -14.42
N SER A 121 19.20 3.66 -14.18
CA SER A 121 18.55 4.14 -12.95
C SER A 121 17.09 3.67 -12.91
N VAL A 122 16.71 2.98 -11.84
CA VAL A 122 15.34 2.56 -11.57
C VAL A 122 14.83 3.33 -10.36
N SER A 123 13.64 3.93 -10.50
CA SER A 123 12.88 4.51 -9.39
C SER A 123 11.58 3.72 -9.27
N LEU A 124 11.32 3.16 -8.10
CA LEU A 124 10.08 2.40 -7.88
C LEU A 124 8.90 3.36 -7.71
N PRO A 125 7.69 2.97 -8.18
CA PRO A 125 6.49 3.69 -7.81
C PRO A 125 6.28 3.58 -6.30
N ARG A 126 5.94 4.70 -5.66
CA ARG A 126 5.62 4.76 -4.23
C ARG A 126 4.14 5.08 -4.05
N GLU A 127 3.58 4.72 -2.90
CA GLU A 127 2.20 5.11 -2.57
C GLU A 127 2.11 6.64 -2.52
N PRO A 128 1.21 7.27 -3.32
CA PRO A 128 1.11 8.73 -3.40
C PRO A 128 0.61 9.39 -2.10
N GLN A 129 0.06 8.60 -1.18
CA GLN A 129 -0.55 9.11 0.05
C GLN A 129 0.46 9.50 1.12
N ARG A 130 0.41 10.77 1.51
CA ARG A 130 1.27 11.33 2.57
C ARG A 130 0.75 11.08 3.98
N VAL A 131 -0.54 10.77 4.12
CA VAL A 131 -1.20 10.47 5.40
C VAL A 131 -1.94 9.15 5.21
N ALA A 132 -1.70 8.18 6.09
CA ALA A 132 -2.44 6.93 6.08
C ALA A 132 -3.79 7.21 6.72
N THR A 133 -4.81 7.52 5.91
CA THR A 133 -6.14 7.76 6.46
C THR A 133 -6.80 6.43 6.84
N PHE A 134 -6.55 5.36 6.08
CA PHE A 134 -7.22 4.07 6.29
C PHE A 134 -6.31 2.86 5.99
N ALA A 135 -5.80 2.69 4.78
CA ALA A 135 -5.01 1.51 4.38
C ALA A 135 -3.50 1.68 4.66
N PRO A 136 -2.70 0.58 4.64
CA PRO A 136 -1.25 0.68 4.68
C PRO A 136 -0.75 1.39 3.42
N ASN A 137 0.03 2.46 3.59
CA ASN A 137 0.54 3.26 2.47
C ASN A 137 1.83 2.67 1.88
N VAL A 138 1.79 1.39 1.50
CA VAL A 138 2.94 0.66 0.96
C VAL A 138 2.53 -0.28 -0.16
N TYR A 139 3.47 -0.60 -1.03
CA TYR A 139 3.39 -1.75 -1.92
C TYR A 139 4.32 -2.84 -1.40
N LEU A 140 4.03 -4.09 -1.72
CA LEU A 140 4.86 -5.23 -1.33
C LEU A 140 5.33 -5.95 -2.59
N TYR A 141 6.61 -6.28 -2.63
CA TYR A 141 7.13 -7.33 -3.51
C TYR A 141 7.44 -8.54 -2.63
N PHE A 142 6.89 -9.70 -2.95
CA PHE A 142 7.07 -10.93 -2.18
C PHE A 142 7.65 -11.98 -3.09
N ILE A 143 8.61 -12.76 -2.61
CA ILE A 143 9.21 -13.86 -3.33
C ILE A 143 9.36 -15.09 -2.44
N ALA A 144 9.00 -16.25 -2.98
CA ALA A 144 9.16 -17.55 -2.35
C ALA A 144 9.59 -18.57 -3.42
N GLY A 145 10.86 -18.97 -3.39
CA GLY A 145 11.46 -19.75 -4.47
C GLY A 145 11.36 -19.01 -5.81
N ARG A 146 10.76 -19.67 -6.82
CA ARG A 146 10.59 -19.12 -8.18
C ARG A 146 9.26 -18.40 -8.41
N GLU A 147 8.47 -18.20 -7.37
CA GLU A 147 7.22 -17.44 -7.46
C GLU A 147 7.43 -16.06 -6.82
N TYR A 148 6.93 -15.02 -7.48
CA TYR A 148 6.85 -13.69 -6.89
C TYR A 148 5.44 -13.13 -6.98
N CYS A 149 5.08 -12.27 -6.04
CA CYS A 149 3.86 -11.49 -6.05
C CYS A 149 4.16 -10.01 -5.86
N VAL A 150 3.50 -9.15 -6.64
CA VAL A 150 3.39 -7.72 -6.34
C VAL A 150 2.03 -7.47 -5.71
N VAL A 151 2.00 -6.86 -4.54
CA VAL A 151 0.78 -6.61 -3.76
C VAL A 151 0.60 -5.11 -3.54
N VAL A 152 -0.61 -4.64 -3.81
CA VAL A 152 -1.05 -3.26 -3.52
C VAL A 152 -2.33 -3.28 -2.69
N HIS A 153 -2.51 -2.25 -1.87
CA HIS A 153 -3.68 -2.11 -1.00
C HIS A 153 -4.71 -1.19 -1.65
N LEU A 154 -5.94 -1.68 -1.84
CA LEU A 154 -7.03 -0.94 -2.44
C LEU A 154 -7.99 -0.45 -1.37
N PHE A 155 -8.61 0.69 -1.64
CA PHE A 155 -9.64 1.25 -0.78
C PHE A 155 -10.97 0.51 -0.96
N GLU A 156 -11.38 0.23 -2.20
CA GLU A 156 -12.66 -0.43 -2.48
C GLU A 156 -12.55 -1.93 -2.80
N PRO A 157 -13.56 -2.72 -2.41
CA PRO A 157 -13.70 -4.08 -2.93
C PRO A 157 -13.88 -4.06 -4.45
N SER A 158 -13.25 -5.01 -5.14
CA SER A 158 -13.43 -5.24 -6.56
C SER A 158 -13.34 -6.72 -6.87
N SER A 159 -13.65 -7.12 -8.10
CA SER A 159 -13.45 -8.50 -8.55
C SER A 159 -11.97 -8.92 -8.54
N LEU A 160 -11.04 -7.96 -8.43
CA LEU A 160 -9.60 -8.18 -8.43
C LEU A 160 -9.01 -8.17 -7.01
N SER A 161 -9.81 -7.88 -5.98
CA SER A 161 -9.31 -7.65 -4.63
C SER A 161 -9.76 -8.71 -3.63
N VAL A 162 -8.87 -9.01 -2.68
CA VAL A 162 -9.10 -9.96 -1.58
C VAL A 162 -9.15 -9.17 -0.27
N PRO A 163 -10.19 -9.37 0.57
CA PRO A 163 -10.25 -8.71 1.86
C PRO A 163 -9.20 -9.31 2.82
N TYR A 164 -8.59 -8.46 3.65
CA TYR A 164 -7.68 -8.89 4.70
C TYR A 164 -7.78 -7.97 5.93
N PRO A 165 -7.57 -8.50 7.14
CA PRO A 165 -7.57 -7.69 8.36
C PRO A 165 -6.27 -6.89 8.49
N PHE A 166 -6.38 -5.63 8.90
CA PHE A 166 -5.24 -4.78 9.30
C PHE A 166 -5.65 -3.92 10.49
N GLY A 167 -5.09 -4.21 11.67
CA GLY A 167 -5.60 -3.64 12.92
C GLY A 167 -7.05 -4.07 13.16
N ASP A 168 -7.90 -3.11 13.50
CA ASP A 168 -9.33 -3.34 13.80
C ASP A 168 -10.25 -3.18 12.57
N ALA A 169 -9.68 -3.06 11.36
CA ALA A 169 -10.43 -2.83 10.13
C ALA A 169 -10.11 -3.89 9.05
N THR A 170 -11.02 -4.01 8.09
CA THR A 170 -10.85 -4.85 6.90
C THR A 170 -10.49 -3.97 5.71
N PHE A 171 -9.43 -4.35 5.01
CA PHE A 171 -8.96 -3.69 3.79
C PHE A 171 -8.99 -4.66 2.63
N HIS A 172 -8.72 -4.14 1.44
CA HIS A 172 -8.68 -4.93 0.22
C HIS A 172 -7.26 -4.91 -0.34
N SER A 173 -6.78 -6.04 -0.85
CA SER A 173 -5.49 -6.11 -1.54
C SER A 173 -5.67 -6.70 -2.92
N HIS A 174 -4.93 -6.18 -3.89
CA HIS A 174 -4.76 -6.82 -5.19
C HIS A 174 -3.34 -7.37 -5.27
N ALA A 175 -3.20 -8.62 -5.71
CA ALA A 175 -1.92 -9.28 -5.88
C ALA A 175 -1.80 -9.81 -7.30
N ILE A 176 -0.67 -9.51 -7.95
CA ILE A 176 -0.29 -10.14 -9.22
C ILE A 176 0.86 -11.09 -8.92
N CYS A 177 0.59 -12.40 -9.01
CA CYS A 177 1.57 -13.44 -8.73
C CYS A 177 1.95 -14.16 -10.03
N GLU A 178 3.25 -14.42 -10.19
CA GLU A 178 3.80 -15.11 -11.35
C GLU A 178 4.90 -16.09 -10.96
N GLN A 179 4.93 -17.22 -11.66
CA GLN A 179 6.02 -18.18 -11.57
C GLN A 179 7.05 -17.88 -12.65
N ALA A 180 8.30 -17.70 -12.26
CA ALA A 180 9.41 -17.56 -13.19
C ALA A 180 9.59 -18.88 -13.97
N PRO A 181 9.59 -18.85 -15.32
CA PRO A 181 9.85 -20.04 -16.12
C PRO A 181 11.22 -20.63 -15.79
N GLU A 182 11.38 -21.94 -15.94
CA GLU A 182 12.68 -22.59 -15.68
C GLU A 182 13.76 -22.09 -16.64
N PRO A 183 15.00 -21.90 -16.15
CA PRO A 183 16.11 -21.48 -17.00
C PRO A 183 16.37 -22.59 -18.03
N GLY A 184 16.15 -22.29 -19.31
CA GLY A 184 16.35 -23.23 -20.42
C GLY A 184 15.08 -23.71 -21.12
N ASN A 185 13.88 -23.35 -20.62
CA ASN A 185 12.60 -23.63 -21.29
C ASN A 185 12.03 -22.38 -21.98
N SER A 186 12.91 -21.55 -22.55
CA SER A 186 12.50 -20.45 -23.42
C SER A 186 11.89 -21.06 -24.68
N ALA A 187 10.56 -20.99 -24.78
CA ALA A 187 9.79 -21.46 -25.93
C ALA A 187 10.43 -20.93 -27.22
N SER A 188 11.03 -21.85 -27.98
CA SER A 188 11.56 -21.65 -29.34
C SER A 188 10.47 -21.26 -30.32
#